data_AF-A0A7J2K9P4-F1
#
_entry.id   AF-A0A7J2K9P4-F1
#
_cell.length_a   1.000
_cell.length_b   1.000
_cell.length_c   1.000
_cell.angle_alpha   90.00
_cell.angle_beta   90.00
_cell.angle_gamma   90.00
#
_symmetry.space_group_name_H-M   'P 1'
#
loop_
_entity.id
_entity.type
_entity.pdbx_description
1 polymer ?
#
loop_
_entity_poly.entity_id
_entity_poly.type
_entity_poly.pdbx_seq_one_letter_code
_entity_poly.pdbx_strand_id
1 'polypeptide(L)'
;MVYEPFIFEVELCAVLVRYIEPKYVTGILEVILNHIAMIKEDELHSEAKAIALKTGYRAIDVYYIASARFVNSILVTNDSVMKSNADRAGIEAYHLAKDYEKLYRILSS
;
A
#
# COMPACT_ATOMS: atom_id res chain seq x y z
N MET A 1 -1.62 13.48 -1.87
CA MET A 1 -0.35 12.82 -2.27
C MET A 1 -0.53 11.32 -2.08
N VAL A 2 -0.01 10.49 -2.98
CA VAL A 2 -0.07 9.02 -2.86
C VAL A 2 1.30 8.52 -2.41
N TYR A 3 1.32 7.67 -1.39
CA TYR A 3 2.54 7.07 -0.87
C TYR A 3 2.47 5.57 -1.01
N GLU A 4 3.60 4.95 -1.32
CA GLU A 4 3.71 3.50 -1.40
C GLU A 4 5.03 3.03 -0.77
N PRO A 5 5.07 1.85 -0.13
CA PRO A 5 6.33 1.25 0.30
C PRO A 5 7.17 0.82 -0.91
N PHE A 6 8.49 0.77 -0.76
CA PHE A 6 9.43 0.29 -1.79
C PHE A 6 9.02 -1.02 -2.51
N ILE A 7 8.28 -1.91 -1.83
CA ILE A 7 7.84 -3.20 -2.37
C ILE A 7 6.72 -3.07 -3.42
N PHE A 8 6.02 -1.93 -3.46
CA PHE A 8 4.92 -1.67 -4.38
C PHE A 8 5.30 -1.85 -5.84
N GLU A 9 6.49 -1.38 -6.24
CA GLU A 9 6.97 -1.53 -7.62
C GLU A 9 7.01 -3.01 -8.03
N VAL A 10 7.55 -3.87 -7.15
CA VAL A 10 7.65 -5.32 -7.38
C VAL A 10 6.27 -5.97 -7.41
N GLU A 11 5.36 -5.58 -6.50
CA GLU A 11 3.99 -6.09 -6.48
C GLU A 11 3.22 -5.72 -7.76
N LEU A 12 3.31 -4.46 -8.18
CA LEU A 12 2.64 -3.98 -9.38
C LEU A 12 3.18 -4.69 -10.62
N CYS A 13 4.50 -4.87 -10.74
CA CYS A 13 5.11 -5.71 -11.77
C CYS A 13 4.48 -7.10 -11.80
N ALA A 14 4.49 -7.79 -10.65
CA ALA A 14 4.06 -9.18 -10.52
C ALA A 14 2.57 -9.39 -10.84
N VAL A 15 1.75 -8.36 -10.66
CA VAL A 15 0.34 -8.36 -11.05
C VAL A 15 0.19 -8.11 -12.56
N LEU A 16 0.81 -7.06 -13.09
CA LEU A 16 0.61 -6.64 -14.49
C LEU A 16 1.13 -7.67 -15.50
N VAL A 17 2.26 -8.32 -15.23
CA VAL A 17 2.85 -9.32 -16.15
C VAL A 17 1.99 -10.58 -16.33
N ARG A 18 0.95 -10.78 -15.51
CA ARG A 18 -0.02 -11.86 -15.71
C ARG A 18 -0.95 -11.62 -16.90
N TYR A 19 -1.03 -10.37 -17.36
CA TYR A 19 -1.99 -9.94 -18.37
C TYR A 19 -1.35 -9.14 -19.52
N ILE A 20 -0.15 -8.59 -19.31
CA ILE A 20 0.50 -7.63 -20.21
C ILE A 20 1.96 -8.08 -20.43
N GLU A 21 2.46 -7.96 -21.67
CA GLU A 21 3.86 -8.27 -21.96
C GLU A 21 4.82 -7.36 -21.16
N PRO A 22 5.95 -7.89 -20.62
CA PRO A 22 6.87 -7.12 -19.78
C PRO A 22 7.33 -5.79 -20.36
N LYS A 23 7.55 -5.71 -21.68
CA LYS A 23 7.96 -4.47 -22.36
C LYS A 23 6.94 -3.33 -22.18
N TYR A 24 5.64 -3.63 -22.14
CA TYR A 24 4.61 -2.61 -21.91
C TYR A 24 4.43 -2.30 -20.42
N VAL A 25 4.66 -3.29 -19.54
CA VAL A 25 4.62 -3.08 -18.08
C VAL A 25 5.65 -2.03 -17.64
N THR A 26 6.86 -2.06 -18.22
CA THR A 26 7.90 -1.06 -17.89
C THR A 26 7.45 0.38 -18.18
N GLY A 27 6.82 0.63 -19.33
CA GLY A 27 6.30 1.97 -19.67
C GLY A 27 5.14 2.41 -18.77
N ILE A 28 4.29 1.47 -18.33
CA ILE A 28 3.21 1.75 -17.37
C ILE A 28 3.78 2.15 -16.00
N LEU A 29 4.82 1.43 -15.54
CA LEU A 29 5.47 1.71 -14.26
C LEU A 29 6.10 3.10 -14.23
N GLU A 30 6.82 3.48 -15.29
CA GLU A 30 7.46 4.79 -15.37
C GLU A 30 6.43 5.92 -15.17
N VAL A 31 5.27 5.82 -15.80
CA VAL A 31 4.19 6.81 -15.63
C VAL A 31 3.63 6.78 -14.21
N ILE A 32 3.33 5.60 -13.66
CA ILE A 32 2.71 5.47 -12.32
C ILE A 32 3.66 5.97 -11.22
N LEU A 33 4.94 5.59 -11.27
CA LEU A 33 5.92 5.94 -10.24
C LEU A 33 6.17 7.46 -10.15
N ASN A 34 5.99 8.20 -11.25
CA ASN A 34 6.07 9.67 -11.24
C ASN A 34 4.97 10.35 -10.40
N HIS A 35 3.93 9.62 -9.99
CA HIS A 35 2.84 10.13 -9.16
C HIS A 35 2.87 9.62 -7.72
N ILE A 36 3.88 8.83 -7.36
CA ILE A 36 3.97 8.13 -6.08
C ILE A 36 5.19 8.62 -5.30
N ALA A 37 4.96 9.02 -4.05
CA ALA A 37 6.02 9.23 -3.08
C ALA A 37 6.44 7.88 -2.49
N MET A 38 7.50 7.28 -3.03
CA MET A 38 8.02 6.00 -2.55
C MET A 38 8.73 6.17 -1.21
N ILE A 39 8.35 5.38 -0.22
CA ILE A 39 9.02 5.32 1.10
C ILE A 39 10.05 4.19 1.08
N LYS A 40 11.29 4.48 1.48
CA LYS A 40 12.37 3.50 1.41
C LYS A 40 12.26 2.45 2.52
N GLU A 41 12.88 1.31 2.29
CA GLU A 41 12.84 0.19 3.24
C GLU A 41 13.50 0.55 4.57
N ASP A 42 14.61 1.28 4.56
CA ASP A 42 15.35 1.68 5.76
C ASP A 42 14.55 2.62 6.67
N GLU A 43 13.67 3.43 6.09
CA GLU A 43 12.72 4.28 6.82
C GLU A 43 11.61 3.46 7.49
N LEU A 44 11.24 2.31 6.92
CA LEU A 44 10.14 1.47 7.39
C LEU A 44 10.59 0.27 8.22
N HIS A 45 11.84 -0.18 8.09
CA HIS A 45 12.30 -1.50 8.55
C HIS A 45 11.99 -1.74 10.03
N SER A 46 12.34 -0.78 10.89
CA SER A 46 12.15 -0.91 12.34
C SER A 46 10.66 -0.98 12.73
N GLU A 47 9.82 -0.15 12.11
CA GLU A 47 8.38 -0.11 12.37
C GLU A 47 7.70 -1.36 11.83
N ALA A 48 8.02 -1.77 10.60
CA ALA A 48 7.56 -2.99 9.97
C ALA A 48 7.91 -4.21 10.84
N LYS A 49 9.16 -4.33 11.28
CA LYS A 49 9.60 -5.40 12.17
C LYS A 49 8.82 -5.41 13.50
N ALA A 50 8.59 -4.25 14.10
CA ALA A 50 7.83 -4.14 15.35
C ALA A 50 6.37 -4.59 15.19
N ILE A 51 5.72 -4.18 14.09
CA ILE A 51 4.36 -4.61 13.75
C ILE A 51 4.34 -6.13 13.53
N ALA A 52 5.25 -6.67 12.71
CA ALA A 52 5.32 -8.10 12.42
C ALA A 52 5.50 -8.95 13.69
N LEU A 53 6.41 -8.56 14.60
CA LEU A 53 6.62 -9.24 15.87
C LEU A 53 5.37 -9.25 16.76
N LYS A 54 4.59 -8.17 16.72
CA LYS A 54 3.38 -8.02 17.54
C LYS A 54 2.18 -8.78 16.96
N THR A 55 2.07 -8.89 15.64
CA THR A 55 0.83 -9.31 14.99
C THR A 55 0.92 -10.60 14.20
N GLY A 56 2.12 -10.99 13.73
CA GLY A 56 2.30 -12.12 12.83
C GLY A 56 1.68 -11.91 11.43
N TYR A 57 1.42 -10.66 11.03
CA TYR A 57 0.87 -10.36 9.70
C TYR A 57 1.87 -10.65 8.57
N ARG A 58 1.36 -10.80 7.35
CA ARG A 58 2.19 -10.99 6.15
C ARG A 58 3.10 -9.77 5.96
N ALA A 59 4.33 -9.99 5.53
CA ALA A 59 5.31 -8.92 5.35
C ALA A 59 4.80 -7.78 4.44
N ILE A 60 4.05 -8.11 3.38
CA ILE A 60 3.40 -7.13 2.50
C ILE A 60 2.43 -6.26 3.31
N ASP A 61 1.42 -6.85 3.96
CA ASP A 61 0.46 -6.11 4.81
C ASP A 61 1.19 -5.20 5.82
N VAL A 62 2.25 -5.70 6.43
CA VAL A 62 3.06 -4.97 7.40
C VAL A 62 3.70 -3.72 6.78
N TYR A 63 4.28 -3.79 5.58
CA TYR A 63 4.92 -2.64 4.94
C TYR A 63 3.91 -1.55 4.56
N TYR A 64 2.72 -1.92 4.09
CA TYR A 64 1.67 -0.93 3.80
C TYR A 64 1.12 -0.28 5.08
N ILE A 65 0.90 -1.05 6.14
CA ILE A 65 0.47 -0.53 7.44
C ILE A 65 1.55 0.39 8.04
N ALA A 66 2.82 -0.01 7.98
CA ALA A 66 3.95 0.80 8.45
C ALA A 66 4.05 2.12 7.67
N SER A 67 3.87 2.07 6.35
CA SER A 67 3.86 3.25 5.49
C SER A 67 2.76 4.24 5.89
N ALA A 68 1.52 3.75 6.01
CA ALA A 68 0.39 4.59 6.41
C ALA A 68 0.61 5.22 7.80
N ARG A 69 1.20 4.48 8.74
CA ARG A 69 1.58 5.01 10.06
C ARG A 69 2.68 6.08 9.95
N PHE A 70 3.72 5.82 9.17
CA PHE A 70 4.90 6.68 9.04
C PHE A 70 4.54 8.07 8.53
N VAL A 71 3.64 8.15 7.53
CA VAL A 71 3.17 9.43 6.97
C VAL A 71 1.86 9.94 7.57
N ASN A 72 1.35 9.26 8.61
CA ASN A 72 0.05 9.55 9.24
C ASN A 72 -1.10 9.70 8.20
N SER A 73 -1.23 8.70 7.33
CA SER A 73 -2.22 8.67 6.25
C SER A 73 -3.27 7.58 6.44
N ILE A 74 -4.28 7.64 5.58
CA ILE A 74 -5.25 6.57 5.38
C ILE A 74 -4.61 5.47 4.52
N LEU A 75 -4.92 4.20 4.81
CA LEU A 75 -4.58 3.07 3.94
C LEU A 75 -5.75 2.74 3.00
N VAL A 76 -5.48 2.58 1.72
CA VAL A 76 -6.47 2.13 0.72
C VAL A 76 -6.01 0.82 0.11
N THR A 77 -6.87 -0.20 0.10
CA THR A 77 -6.52 -1.53 -0.44
C THR A 77 -7.74 -2.22 -1.06
N ASN A 78 -7.52 -3.20 -1.93
CA ASN A 78 -8.56 -4.13 -2.36
C ASN A 78 -8.47 -5.50 -1.66
N ASP A 79 -7.50 -5.68 -0.75
CA ASP A 79 -7.38 -6.88 0.07
C ASP A 79 -8.12 -6.67 1.40
N SER A 80 -9.20 -7.44 1.61
CA SER A 80 -10.01 -7.38 2.82
C SER A 80 -9.25 -7.80 4.09
N VAL A 81 -8.25 -8.68 3.96
CA VAL A 81 -7.38 -9.10 5.07
C VAL A 81 -6.44 -7.97 5.44
N MET A 82 -5.82 -7.30 4.46
CA MET A 82 -4.96 -6.15 4.71
C MET A 82 -5.74 -5.00 5.39
N LYS A 83 -6.95 -4.71 4.91
CA LYS A 83 -7.84 -3.72 5.54
C LYS A 83 -8.13 -4.07 7.00
N SER A 84 -8.50 -5.32 7.28
CA SER A 84 -8.77 -5.78 8.65
C SER A 84 -7.53 -5.70 9.54
N ASN A 85 -6.36 -6.05 9.01
CA ASN A 85 -5.09 -5.96 9.71
C ASN A 85 -4.73 -4.50 10.04
N ALA A 86 -4.98 -3.58 9.12
CA ALA A 86 -4.76 -2.14 9.32
C ALA A 86 -5.68 -1.57 10.41
N ASP A 87 -6.99 -1.89 10.37
CA ASP A 87 -7.94 -1.48 11.42
C ASP A 87 -7.48 -1.97 12.81
N ARG A 88 -7.06 -3.23 12.89
CA ARG A 88 -6.55 -3.84 14.15
C ARG A 88 -5.24 -3.22 14.61
N ALA A 89 -4.47 -2.63 13.69
CA ALA A 89 -3.27 -1.85 13.97
C ALA A 89 -3.57 -0.37 14.27
N GLY A 90 -4.84 0.05 14.29
CA GLY A 90 -5.25 1.43 14.55
C GLY A 90 -4.99 2.39 13.39
N ILE A 91 -4.82 1.87 12.17
CA ILE A 91 -4.70 2.67 10.96
C ILE A 91 -6.08 2.76 10.31
N GLU A 92 -6.51 3.99 10.00
CA GLU A 92 -7.73 4.20 9.24
C GLU A 92 -7.57 3.61 7.83
N ALA A 93 -8.40 2.63 7.50
CA ALA A 93 -8.29 1.89 6.25
C ALA A 93 -9.62 1.73 5.51
N TYR A 94 -9.55 1.77 4.18
CA TYR A 94 -10.69 1.63 3.29
C TYR A 94 -10.44 0.56 2.24
N HIS A 95 -11.47 -0.25 2.00
CA HIS A 95 -11.47 -1.17 0.88
C HIS A 95 -11.95 -0.44 -0.37
N LEU A 96 -11.08 -0.18 -1.35
CA LEU A 96 -11.38 0.68 -2.50
C LEU A 96 -12.69 0.31 -3.21
N ALA A 97 -12.87 -0.96 -3.60
CA ALA A 97 -14.08 -1.39 -4.30
C ALA A 97 -15.36 -1.38 -3.44
N LYS A 98 -15.27 -1.48 -2.12
CA LYS A 98 -16.43 -1.63 -1.22
C LYS A 98 -16.82 -0.30 -0.55
N ASP A 99 -15.84 0.53 -0.26
CA ASP A 99 -15.97 1.78 0.49
C ASP A 99 -15.83 3.03 -0.40
N TYR A 100 -15.87 2.86 -1.73
CA TYR A 100 -15.60 3.91 -2.72
C TYR A 100 -16.33 5.23 -2.41
N GLU A 101 -17.65 5.21 -2.20
CA GLU A 101 -18.44 6.41 -1.95
C GLU A 101 -18.01 7.16 -0.69
N LYS A 102 -17.63 6.42 0.37
CA LYS A 102 -17.15 7.02 1.61
C LYS A 102 -15.75 7.59 1.42
N LEU A 103 -14.85 6.83 0.78
CA LEU A 103 -13.49 7.27 0.49
C LEU A 103 -13.48 8.51 -0.41
N TYR A 104 -14.31 8.54 -1.46
CA TYR A 104 -14.41 9.66 -2.39
C TYR A 104 -14.80 10.96 -1.68
N ARG A 105 -15.75 10.91 -0.74
CA ARG A 105 -16.14 12.08 0.07
C ARG A 105 -14.99 12.62 0.93
N ILE A 106 -14.18 11.73 1.50
CA ILE A 106 -13.03 12.10 2.34
C ILE A 106 -11.90 12.72 1.50
N LEU A 107 -11.69 12.22 0.27
CA LEU A 107 -10.62 12.69 -0.60
C LEU A 107 -10.99 13.96 -1.40
N SER A 108 -12.28 14.27 -1.51
CA SER A 108 -12.79 15.44 -2.26
C SER A 108 -13.12 16.64 -1.37
N SER A 109 -12.98 16.50 -0.05
CA SER A 109 -13.18 17.57 0.93
C SER A 109 -11.90 18.36 1.18
#